data_AF-G9KXS2-F1
#
_entry.id   AF-G9KXS2-F1
#
_cell.length_a   1.000
_cell.length_b   1.000
_cell.length_c   1.000
_cell.angle_alpha   90.00
_cell.angle_beta   90.00
_cell.angle_gamma   90.00
#
_symmetry.space_group_name_H-M   'P 1'
#
loop_
_entity.id
_entity.type
_entity.pdbx_description
1 polymer ?
#
loop_
_entity_poly.entity_id
_entity_poly.type
_entity_poly.pdbx_seq_one_letter_code
_entity_poly.pdbx_strand_id
1 'polypeptide(L)'
;KILVTSNDSRIRLYDLRDLSLSMKYKGYVNSSSQIKASFSHDFSYLVSGSEDKYVYIWSTYHDLSKFTSVRRDRNDFWEGIKAHNAVVTSAIFAPNPSLMLSLDMQSEKAEGNEKGEDAEVLDTMPSGIMKTDNTEVLLSADFTGAIKVFINKRKNVS
;
A
#
# COMPACT_ATOMS: atom_id res chain seq x y z
N LYS A 1 14.85 7.40 0.69
CA LYS A 1 14.61 6.44 1.80
C LYS A 1 14.80 5.03 1.28
N ILE A 2 15.31 4.10 2.09
CA ILE A 2 15.53 2.69 1.72
C ILE A 2 14.90 1.76 2.75
N LEU A 3 14.35 0.64 2.29
CA LEU A 3 13.83 -0.43 3.12
C LEU A 3 14.86 -1.56 3.21
N VAL A 4 15.09 -2.05 4.41
CA VAL A 4 15.92 -3.22 4.69
C VAL A 4 15.07 -4.24 5.43
N THR A 5 14.81 -5.38 4.80
CA THR A 5 14.18 -6.54 5.44
C THR A 5 15.25 -7.48 5.96
N SER A 6 15.01 -8.05 7.14
CA SER A 6 15.95 -8.98 7.77
C SER A 6 15.22 -10.13 8.44
N ASN A 7 15.95 -11.22 8.61
CA ASN A 7 15.48 -12.49 9.18
C ASN A 7 15.24 -12.45 10.71
N ASP A 8 15.20 -11.24 11.29
CA ASP A 8 14.79 -11.00 12.67
C ASP A 8 13.33 -10.53 12.77
N SER A 9 12.54 -10.77 11.70
CA SER A 9 11.16 -10.32 11.55
C SER A 9 10.99 -8.80 11.71
N ARG A 10 11.93 -8.02 11.14
CA ARG A 10 11.84 -6.55 11.12
C ARG A 10 12.06 -6.00 9.72
N ILE A 11 11.41 -4.87 9.47
CA ILE A 11 11.66 -4.03 8.30
C ILE A 11 12.18 -2.70 8.84
N ARG A 12 13.32 -2.24 8.35
CA ARG A 12 13.96 -0.99 8.75
C ARG A 12 13.88 0.01 7.61
N LEU A 13 13.40 1.20 7.93
CA LEU A 13 13.38 2.34 7.01
C LEU A 13 14.53 3.27 7.37
N TYR A 14 15.48 3.42 6.45
CA TYR A 14 16.58 4.36 6.60
C TYR A 14 16.39 5.59 5.72
N ASP A 15 16.76 6.76 6.24
CA ASP A 15 17.01 7.94 5.44
C ASP A 15 18.48 7.94 5.01
N LEU A 16 18.72 7.96 3.70
CA LEU A 16 20.08 7.91 3.16
C LEU A 16 20.77 9.27 3.18
N ARG A 17 20.05 10.36 3.47
CA ARG A 17 20.63 11.70 3.55
C ARG A 17 21.49 11.87 4.79
N ASP A 18 21.08 11.28 5.91
CA ASP A 18 21.74 11.37 7.21
C ASP A 18 22.06 10.00 7.83
N LEU A 19 21.79 8.91 7.10
CA LEU A 19 21.98 7.52 7.52
C LEU A 19 21.16 7.13 8.77
N SER A 20 20.13 7.91 9.11
CA SER A 20 19.31 7.68 10.29
C SER A 20 18.29 6.56 10.07
N LEU A 21 18.00 5.82 11.15
CA LEU A 21 16.89 4.86 11.19
C LEU A 21 15.58 5.63 11.46
N SER A 22 14.73 5.77 10.44
CA SER A 22 13.46 6.48 10.57
C SER A 22 12.38 5.64 11.27
N MET A 23 12.30 4.34 10.97
CA MET A 23 11.24 3.47 11.51
C MET A 23 11.64 1.99 11.48
N LYS A 24 11.14 1.22 12.44
CA LYS A 24 11.16 -0.25 12.49
C LYS A 24 9.74 -0.78 12.47
N TYR A 25 9.37 -1.44 11.40
CA TYR A 25 8.09 -2.13 11.28
C TYR A 25 8.22 -3.56 11.81
N LYS A 26 7.21 -3.98 12.58
CA LYS A 26 7.07 -5.29 13.21
C LYS A 26 5.68 -5.86 12.92
N GLY A 27 5.53 -7.16 13.15
CA GLY A 27 4.24 -7.86 13.06
C GLY A 27 4.32 -9.09 12.17
N TYR A 28 5.02 -8.99 11.05
CA TYR A 28 5.24 -10.10 10.13
C TYR A 28 6.28 -11.11 10.63
N VAL A 29 6.33 -12.27 10.01
CA VAL A 29 7.31 -13.33 10.25
C VAL A 29 8.23 -13.46 9.04
N ASN A 30 9.52 -13.23 9.27
CA ASN A 30 10.57 -13.58 8.34
C ASN A 30 11.80 -14.01 9.13
N SER A 31 11.99 -15.32 9.24
CA SER A 31 13.03 -15.96 10.05
C SER A 31 14.15 -16.58 9.20
N SER A 32 13.86 -16.94 7.95
CA SER A 32 14.83 -17.63 7.09
C SER A 32 14.75 -17.21 5.61
N SER A 33 13.60 -16.72 5.17
CA SER A 33 13.32 -16.40 3.77
C SER A 33 13.86 -15.04 3.34
N GLN A 34 14.07 -14.85 2.03
CA GLN A 34 14.45 -13.55 1.46
C GLN A 34 13.21 -12.75 1.04
N ILE A 35 12.27 -12.55 1.96
CA ILE A 35 11.05 -11.79 1.68
C ILE A 35 11.37 -10.30 1.77
N LYS A 36 11.10 -9.58 0.68
CA LYS A 36 11.33 -8.14 0.57
C LYS A 36 10.03 -7.40 0.81
N ALA A 37 10.16 -6.22 1.40
CA ALA A 37 9.08 -5.26 1.55
C ALA A 37 9.21 -4.17 0.48
N SER A 38 8.08 -3.60 0.06
CA SER A 38 8.03 -2.55 -0.97
C SER A 38 7.04 -1.46 -0.61
N PHE A 39 7.27 -0.24 -1.12
CA PHE A 39 6.34 0.87 -0.98
C PHE A 39 5.13 0.73 -1.93
N SER A 40 4.03 1.38 -1.56
CA SER A 40 2.98 1.77 -2.52
C SER A 40 3.52 2.79 -3.51
N HIS A 41 2.75 3.00 -4.59
CA HIS A 41 3.11 3.93 -5.67
C HIS A 41 3.40 5.36 -5.16
N ASP A 42 2.60 5.83 -4.22
CA ASP A 42 2.66 7.16 -3.62
C ASP A 42 3.48 7.21 -2.31
N PHE A 43 4.12 6.10 -1.93
CA PHE A 43 4.81 5.90 -0.66
C PHE A 43 3.92 5.99 0.59
N SER A 44 2.59 6.06 0.51
CA SER A 44 1.69 6.11 1.67
C SER A 44 1.66 4.81 2.48
N TYR A 45 1.96 3.68 1.84
CA TYR A 45 1.97 2.35 2.46
C TYR A 45 3.26 1.59 2.19
N LEU A 46 3.50 0.60 3.04
CA LEU A 46 4.51 -0.43 2.92
C LEU A 46 3.80 -1.78 2.92
N VAL A 47 4.25 -2.72 2.10
CA VAL A 47 3.74 -4.09 2.09
C VAL A 47 4.87 -5.11 2.19
N SER A 48 4.60 -6.25 2.83
CA SER A 48 5.48 -7.43 2.84
C SER A 48 4.66 -8.71 2.89
N GLY A 49 5.14 -9.74 2.19
CA GLY A 49 4.74 -11.13 2.47
C GLY A 49 5.33 -11.62 3.80
N SER A 50 4.88 -12.78 4.26
CA SER A 50 5.28 -13.38 5.52
C SER A 50 5.31 -14.91 5.46
N GLU A 51 6.21 -15.51 6.24
CA GLU A 51 6.31 -16.96 6.42
C GLU A 51 5.08 -17.56 7.13
N ASP A 52 4.31 -16.75 7.85
CA ASP A 52 3.04 -17.14 8.48
C ASP A 52 1.84 -17.19 7.52
N LYS A 53 2.09 -16.98 6.21
CA LYS A 53 1.10 -17.05 5.10
C LYS A 53 0.25 -15.80 4.92
N TYR A 54 0.55 -14.71 5.63
CA TYR A 54 -0.13 -13.43 5.50
C TYR A 54 0.65 -12.44 4.61
N VAL A 55 -0.10 -11.44 4.12
CA VAL A 55 0.46 -10.18 3.63
C VAL A 55 0.19 -9.13 4.70
N TYR A 56 1.22 -8.36 5.02
CA TYR A 56 1.14 -7.26 5.99
C TYR A 56 1.28 -5.92 5.30
N ILE A 57 0.46 -4.96 5.72
CA ILE A 57 0.45 -3.59 5.21
C ILE A 57 0.62 -2.64 6.39
N TRP A 58 1.52 -1.67 6.25
CA TRP A 58 1.72 -0.59 7.21
C TRP A 58 1.50 0.75 6.52
N SER A 59 0.90 1.71 7.23
CA SER A 59 1.02 3.13 6.85
C SER A 59 2.48 3.57 6.98
N THR A 60 2.96 4.44 6.09
CA THR A 60 4.24 5.13 6.24
C THR A 60 4.08 6.51 6.89
N TYR A 61 2.85 7.04 6.90
CA TYR A 61 2.50 8.23 7.64
C TYR A 61 2.19 7.86 9.09
N HIS A 62 2.94 8.46 10.00
CA HIS A 62 2.89 8.16 11.41
C HIS A 62 2.62 9.42 12.19
N ASP A 63 1.51 9.44 12.91
CA ASP A 63 1.32 10.44 13.95
C ASP A 63 2.19 10.06 15.16
N LEU A 64 3.38 10.65 15.23
CA LEU A 64 4.37 10.35 16.26
C LEU A 64 3.85 10.62 17.69
N SER A 65 2.79 11.43 17.82
CA SER A 65 2.15 11.70 19.11
C SER A 65 1.42 10.49 19.69
N LYS A 66 1.02 9.53 18.84
CA LYS A 66 0.31 8.31 19.25
C LYS A 66 1.23 7.22 19.79
N PHE A 67 2.55 7.33 19.59
CA PHE A 67 3.50 6.39 20.21
C PHE A 67 3.76 6.79 21.67
N THR A 68 3.09 6.11 22.59
CA THR A 68 3.27 6.22 24.06
C THR A 68 4.61 5.63 24.53
N SER A 69 5.28 4.86 23.66
CA SER A 69 6.57 4.23 23.90
C SER A 69 7.72 5.25 23.91
N VAL A 70 8.66 5.10 24.85
CA VAL A 70 9.96 5.82 24.87
C VAL A 70 10.72 5.68 23.54
N ARG A 71 10.45 4.61 22.78
CA ARG A 71 11.01 4.35 21.46
C ARG A 71 9.94 4.54 20.39
N ARG A 72 9.87 5.75 19.84
CA ARG A 72 8.91 6.16 18.79
C ARG A 72 9.23 5.63 17.39
N ASP A 73 10.36 4.93 17.25
CA ASP A 73 10.84 4.33 16.00
C ASP A 73 10.35 2.88 15.79
N ARG A 74 9.36 2.42 16.56
CA ARG A 74 8.82 1.06 16.50
C ARG A 74 7.34 1.13 16.14
N ASN A 75 7.01 0.60 14.97
CA ASN A 75 5.64 0.50 14.48
C ASN A 75 5.18 -0.96 14.43
N ASP A 76 4.19 -1.29 15.25
CA ASP A 76 3.46 -2.55 15.28
C ASP A 76 1.98 -2.37 14.91
N PHE A 77 1.60 -1.22 14.37
CA PHE A 77 0.29 -0.97 13.75
C PHE A 77 0.32 -1.39 12.28
N TRP A 78 -0.36 -2.49 11.98
CA TRP A 78 -0.45 -3.07 10.65
C TRP A 78 -1.84 -3.65 10.39
N GLU A 79 -2.14 -3.79 9.11
CA GLU A 79 -3.25 -4.59 8.62
C GLU A 79 -2.71 -5.88 8.00
N GLY A 80 -3.38 -7.00 8.29
CA GLY A 80 -2.94 -8.32 7.86
C GLY A 80 -4.02 -9.02 7.03
N ILE A 81 -3.64 -9.53 5.87
CA ILE A 81 -4.51 -10.27 4.97
C ILE A 81 -4.02 -11.71 4.90
N LYS A 82 -4.87 -12.68 5.25
CA LYS A 82 -4.59 -14.11 5.03
C LYS A 82 -4.71 -14.42 3.55
N ALA A 83 -3.66 -14.09 2.79
CA ALA A 83 -3.69 -14.19 1.34
C ALA A 83 -3.55 -15.63 0.86
N HIS A 84 -2.70 -16.45 1.50
CA HIS A 84 -2.29 -17.76 0.96
C HIS A 84 -2.32 -18.87 2.01
N ASN A 85 -2.10 -20.12 1.57
CA ASN A 85 -1.98 -21.30 2.44
C ASN A 85 -0.52 -21.76 2.63
N ALA A 86 0.43 -21.11 1.94
CA ALA A 86 1.87 -21.28 2.04
C ALA A 86 2.56 -19.93 2.29
N VAL A 87 3.88 -19.97 2.50
CA VAL A 87 4.73 -18.78 2.73
C VAL A 87 4.51 -17.78 1.61
N VAL A 88 4.19 -16.53 1.95
CA VAL A 88 4.04 -15.46 0.95
C VAL A 88 5.42 -14.90 0.64
N THR A 89 5.95 -15.26 -0.52
CA THR A 89 7.32 -14.95 -0.92
C THR A 89 7.44 -13.54 -1.52
N SER A 90 6.33 -13.00 -2.04
CA SER A 90 6.30 -11.67 -2.65
C SER A 90 4.94 -11.00 -2.46
N ALA A 91 4.95 -9.69 -2.22
CA ALA A 91 3.77 -8.84 -2.21
C ALA A 91 4.15 -7.44 -2.70
N ILE A 92 3.41 -6.89 -3.66
CA ILE A 92 3.70 -5.60 -4.30
C ILE A 92 2.42 -4.82 -4.61
N PHE A 93 2.44 -3.52 -4.39
CA PHE A 93 1.41 -2.64 -4.93
C PHE A 93 1.61 -2.43 -6.43
N ALA A 94 0.52 -2.24 -7.16
CA ALA A 94 0.57 -1.85 -8.56
C ALA A 94 1.19 -0.45 -8.70
N PRO A 95 2.08 -0.25 -9.68
CA PRO A 95 2.53 1.08 -10.03
C PRO A 95 1.36 1.82 -10.71
N ASN A 96 1.02 3.00 -10.19
CA ASN A 96 -0.04 3.86 -10.71
C ASN A 96 -1.39 3.12 -10.94
N PRO A 97 -2.10 2.73 -9.87
CA PRO A 97 -3.30 1.88 -9.96
C PRO A 97 -4.43 2.49 -10.80
N SER A 98 -4.46 3.82 -10.97
CA SER A 98 -5.42 4.51 -11.83
C SER A 98 -5.37 4.04 -13.30
N LEU A 99 -4.19 3.65 -13.80
CA LEU A 99 -4.02 3.16 -15.17
C LEU A 99 -4.50 1.71 -15.36
N MET A 100 -4.55 0.92 -14.28
CA MET A 100 -4.99 -0.48 -14.36
C MET A 100 -6.52 -0.61 -14.37
N LEU A 101 -7.22 0.35 -13.79
CA LEU A 101 -8.67 0.28 -13.55
C LEU A 101 -9.48 1.12 -14.53
N SER A 102 -8.85 2.08 -15.21
CA SER A 102 -9.50 2.87 -16.26
C SER A 102 -9.95 2.01 -17.45
N LEU A 103 -9.35 0.84 -17.68
CA LEU A 103 -9.80 -0.11 -18.70
C LEU A 103 -11.19 -0.68 -18.39
N ASP A 104 -11.53 -0.90 -17.12
CA ASP A 104 -12.85 -1.44 -16.73
C ASP A 104 -13.95 -0.37 -16.76
N MET A 105 -13.59 0.92 -16.61
CA MET A 105 -14.57 2.02 -16.64
C MET A 105 -14.95 2.47 -18.06
N GLN A 106 -14.17 2.07 -19.07
CA GLN A 106 -14.49 2.35 -20.48
C GLN A 106 -15.45 1.30 -21.08
N SER A 107 -15.49 0.07 -20.54
CA SER A 107 -16.44 -0.95 -21.00
C SER A 107 -17.88 -0.71 -20.56
N GLU A 108 -18.11 0.03 -19.47
CA GLU A 108 -19.48 0.32 -18.98
C GLU A 108 -20.06 1.66 -19.44
N LYS A 109 -19.25 2.58 -19.99
CA LYS A 109 -19.71 3.92 -20.43
C LYS A 109 -19.99 4.05 -21.93
N ALA A 110 -19.89 2.96 -22.70
CA ALA A 110 -20.13 3.00 -24.15
C ALA A 110 -21.63 2.89 -24.54
N GLU A 111 -22.54 2.74 -23.58
CA GLU A 111 -23.98 2.71 -23.85
C GLU A 111 -24.71 3.76 -23.00
N GLY A 112 -24.85 4.99 -23.52
CA GLY A 112 -25.81 5.94 -22.92
C GLY A 112 -25.54 7.43 -23.10
N ASN A 113 -26.00 7.93 -24.25
CA ASN A 113 -26.69 9.21 -24.43
C ASN A 113 -25.89 10.53 -24.65
N GLU A 114 -26.10 11.07 -25.84
CA GLU A 114 -25.78 12.42 -26.30
C GLU A 114 -26.76 13.46 -25.73
N LYS A 115 -26.27 14.65 -25.36
CA LYS A 115 -26.79 16.03 -25.64
C LYS A 115 -26.56 17.05 -24.50
N GLY A 116 -26.02 18.23 -24.87
CA GLY A 116 -26.51 19.55 -24.41
C GLY A 116 -25.76 20.31 -23.29
N GLU A 117 -24.87 21.23 -23.69
CA GLU A 117 -24.68 22.65 -23.27
C GLU A 117 -25.07 23.10 -21.83
N ASP A 118 -24.13 23.61 -21.03
CA ASP A 118 -23.80 25.04 -20.87
C ASP A 118 -22.81 25.29 -19.70
N ALA A 119 -22.01 26.36 -19.82
CA ALA A 119 -20.88 26.72 -18.97
C ALA A 119 -21.27 27.52 -17.72
N GLU A 120 -20.64 27.25 -16.57
CA GLU A 120 -20.33 28.29 -15.57
C GLU A 120 -18.93 28.09 -14.98
N VAL A 121 -18.15 29.17 -15.03
CA VAL A 121 -16.78 29.28 -14.53
C VAL A 121 -16.85 29.85 -13.12
N LEU A 122 -16.39 29.10 -12.12
CA LEU A 122 -16.17 29.63 -10.77
C LEU A 122 -14.75 29.30 -10.33
N ASP A 123 -13.93 30.36 -10.28
CA ASP A 123 -12.58 30.36 -9.75
C ASP A 123 -12.57 29.94 -8.29
N THR A 124 -11.78 28.91 -7.95
CA THR A 124 -11.34 28.69 -6.58
C THR A 124 -9.89 28.22 -6.56
N MET A 125 -9.07 28.98 -5.84
CA MET A 125 -7.61 28.81 -5.69
C MET A 125 -7.21 27.42 -5.17
N PRO A 126 -6.03 26.88 -5.56
CA PRO A 126 -5.65 25.50 -5.27
C PRO A 126 -5.01 25.38 -3.88
N SER A 127 -5.78 24.92 -2.89
CA SER A 127 -5.23 24.52 -1.59
C SER A 127 -5.52 23.05 -1.29
N GLY A 128 -4.43 22.27 -1.22
CA GLY A 128 -4.35 21.02 -0.45
C GLY A 128 -4.94 19.77 -1.10
N ILE A 129 -4.10 19.06 -1.85
CA ILE A 129 -4.17 17.62 -2.16
C ILE A 129 -5.59 17.14 -2.46
N MET A 130 -5.96 17.18 -3.75
CA MET A 130 -7.12 16.42 -4.22
C MET A 130 -6.95 14.98 -3.75
N LYS A 131 -7.88 14.51 -2.91
CA LYS A 131 -8.05 13.09 -2.62
C LYS A 131 -8.39 12.43 -3.94
N THR A 132 -7.36 11.96 -4.64
CA THR A 132 -7.51 11.01 -5.73
C THR A 132 -8.34 9.85 -5.21
N ASP A 133 -9.15 9.27 -6.09
CA ASP A 133 -9.92 8.07 -5.80
C ASP A 133 -8.91 6.95 -5.56
N ASN A 134 -8.46 6.79 -4.30
CA ASN A 134 -7.32 5.95 -3.90
C ASN A 134 -7.72 4.47 -3.97
N THR A 135 -7.96 3.99 -5.18
CA THR A 135 -8.07 2.57 -5.44
C THR A 135 -6.66 2.00 -5.46
N GLU A 136 -6.40 1.03 -4.58
CA GLU A 136 -5.12 0.34 -4.49
C GLU A 136 -5.28 -1.06 -5.09
N VAL A 137 -4.30 -1.46 -5.90
CA VAL A 137 -4.19 -2.84 -6.40
C VAL A 137 -2.94 -3.46 -5.80
N LEU A 138 -3.08 -4.65 -5.24
CA LEU A 138 -2.01 -5.40 -4.57
C LEU A 138 -1.92 -6.78 -5.19
N LEU A 139 -0.71 -7.21 -5.54
CA LEU A 139 -0.42 -8.57 -5.96
C LEU A 139 0.37 -9.28 -4.86
N SER A 140 0.09 -10.57 -4.66
CA SER A 140 0.95 -11.41 -3.82
C SER A 140 1.12 -12.79 -4.43
N ALA A 141 2.28 -13.40 -4.16
CA ALA A 141 2.63 -14.74 -4.61
C ALA A 141 3.14 -15.58 -3.44
N ASP A 142 2.83 -16.88 -3.45
CA ASP A 142 3.29 -17.82 -2.43
C ASP A 142 4.35 -18.82 -2.95
N PHE A 143 4.93 -19.57 -2.02
CA PHE A 143 5.97 -20.58 -2.28
C PHE A 143 5.52 -21.73 -3.19
N THR A 144 4.21 -21.94 -3.35
CA THR A 144 3.67 -22.97 -4.25
C THR A 144 3.46 -22.46 -5.68
N GLY A 145 3.69 -21.16 -5.91
CA GLY A 145 3.46 -20.50 -7.19
C GLY A 145 2.05 -19.96 -7.37
N ALA A 146 1.22 -19.94 -6.31
CA ALA A 146 -0.10 -19.32 -6.39
C ALA A 146 0.05 -17.78 -6.37
N ILE A 147 -0.63 -17.10 -7.31
CA ILE A 147 -0.65 -15.63 -7.40
C ILE A 147 -2.07 -15.15 -7.17
N LYS A 148 -2.22 -14.10 -6.35
CA LYS A 148 -3.50 -13.45 -6.07
C LYS A 148 -3.42 -11.95 -6.30
N VAL A 149 -4.53 -11.39 -6.76
CA VAL A 149 -4.73 -9.95 -6.97
C VAL A 149 -5.82 -9.47 -6.01
N PHE A 150 -5.54 -8.38 -5.32
CA PHE A 150 -6.44 -7.71 -4.39
C PHE A 150 -6.71 -6.30 -4.89
N ILE A 151 -7.96 -5.88 -4.86
CA ILE A 151 -8.39 -4.54 -5.28
C ILE A 151 -9.17 -3.93 -4.12
N ASN A 152 -8.68 -2.80 -3.59
CA ASN A 152 -9.38 -2.05 -2.56
C ASN A 152 -10.34 -1.05 -3.21
N LYS A 153 -11.60 -1.44 -3.37
CA LYS A 153 -12.67 -0.54 -3.82
C LYS A 153 -13.28 0.17 -2.61
N ARG A 154 -13.16 1.50 -2.53
CA ARG A 154 -13.94 2.26 -1.55
C ARG A 154 -15.41 2.15 -1.91
N LYS A 155 -16.24 1.73 -0.96
CA LYS A 155 -17.69 1.84 -1.10
C LYS A 155 -18.03 3.33 -0.94
N ASN A 156 -18.57 3.95 -1.99
CA ASN A 156 -19.23 5.24 -1.84
C ASN A 156 -20.44 5.00 -0.92
N VAL A 157 -20.35 5.48 0.31
CA VAL A 157 -21.50 5.52 1.21
C VAL A 157 -22.35 6.67 0.70
N SER A 158 -23.46 6.33 0.03
CA SER A 158 -24.51 7.27 -0.37
C SER A 158 -25.20 7.88 0.84
#